data_AF-A0A061FKG2-F1
#
_entry.id   AF-A0A061FKG2-F1
#
_cell.length_a   1.000
_cell.length_b   1.000
_cell.length_c   1.000
_cell.angle_alpha   90.00
_cell.angle_beta   90.00
_cell.angle_gamma   90.00
#
_symmetry.space_group_name_H-M   'P 1'
#
loop_
_entity.id
_entity.type
_entity.pdbx_description
1 polymer ?
#
loop_
_entity_poly.entity_id
_entity_poly.type
_entity_poly.pdbx_seq_one_letter_code
_entity_poly.pdbx_strand_id
1 'polypeptide(L)'
;MIPNPKAEWTEAETKKVQTNFKAINTLHYALTPTKFNKVSSCTTAKQVWDKLRIIHEGTSQVKESKIAFLTHNYEMFKMEPGEDITSMLDRFTNITNKLSQLGKPIPEHEIIKRLLRSLRKIWKPKLTAIREAKDLNVITLDDICGFLLTHELELKEEEEKDKREAKEKKKNIALKVSILEEELDNLSCDVDEELAMVARKFKKLMG
;
A
#
# COMPACT_ATOMS: atom_id res chain seq x y z
N MET A 1 35.17 35.49 -23.10
CA MET A 1 36.62 35.39 -23.43
C MET A 1 36.76 34.67 -24.75
N ILE A 2 37.34 35.33 -25.75
CA ILE A 2 37.68 34.73 -27.03
C ILE A 2 38.96 33.91 -26.80
N PRO A 3 39.04 32.63 -27.21
CA PRO A 3 40.25 31.82 -27.00
C PRO A 3 41.44 32.41 -27.76
N ASN A 4 42.60 32.49 -27.10
CA ASN A 4 43.83 32.97 -27.74
C ASN A 4 44.26 31.99 -28.85
N PRO A 5 44.83 32.48 -29.98
CA PRO A 5 45.30 31.63 -31.07
C PRO A 5 46.26 30.55 -30.56
N LYS A 6 46.20 29.33 -31.12
CA LYS A 6 47.06 28.19 -30.70
C LYS A 6 48.56 28.50 -30.65
N ALA A 7 49.01 29.52 -31.38
CA ALA A 7 50.39 29.97 -31.43
C ALA A 7 50.87 30.70 -30.15
N GLU A 8 49.93 31.16 -29.30
CA GLU A 8 50.23 31.95 -28.08
C GLU A 8 49.94 31.17 -26.79
N TRP A 9 49.75 29.85 -26.88
CA TRP A 9 49.43 29.04 -25.72
C TRP A 9 50.65 28.83 -24.83
N THR A 10 50.45 29.04 -23.54
CA THR A 10 51.39 28.62 -22.51
C THR A 10 51.49 27.09 -22.46
N GLU A 11 52.60 26.58 -21.92
CA GLU A 11 52.79 25.14 -21.70
C GLU A 11 51.65 24.53 -20.86
N ALA A 12 51.16 25.29 -19.88
CA ALA A 12 50.03 24.91 -19.03
C ALA A 12 48.71 24.77 -19.82
N GLU A 13 48.42 25.67 -20.75
CA GLU A 13 47.22 25.61 -21.60
C GLU A 13 47.27 24.43 -22.57
N THR A 14 48.45 24.19 -23.17
CA THR A 14 48.68 23.05 -24.06
C THR A 14 48.45 21.73 -23.33
N LYS A 15 49.03 21.59 -22.13
CA LYS A 15 48.84 20.41 -21.28
C LYS A 15 47.37 20.20 -20.92
N LYS A 16 46.65 21.26 -20.57
CA LYS A 16 45.22 21.20 -20.23
C LYS A 16 44.35 20.71 -21.39
N VAL A 17 44.59 21.21 -22.61
CA VAL A 17 43.87 20.76 -23.81
C VAL A 17 44.18 19.30 -24.13
N GLN A 18 45.44 18.90 -24.02
CA GLN A 18 45.85 17.51 -24.28
C GLN A 18 45.23 16.54 -23.26
N THR A 19 45.21 16.90 -21.98
CA THR A 19 44.54 16.10 -20.94
C THR A 19 43.04 16.02 -21.17
N ASN A 20 42.38 17.12 -21.53
CA ASN A 20 40.96 17.12 -21.87
C ASN A 20 40.65 16.20 -23.06
N PHE A 21 41.45 16.24 -24.12
CA PHE A 21 41.27 15.39 -25.30
C PHE A 21 41.47 13.90 -24.96
N LYS A 22 42.51 13.56 -24.19
CA LYS A 22 42.74 12.20 -23.69
C LYS A 22 41.53 11.69 -22.89
N ALA A 23 41.03 12.52 -21.96
CA ALA A 23 39.88 12.15 -21.12
C ALA A 23 38.59 11.95 -21.95
N ILE A 24 38.32 12.82 -22.93
CA ILE A 24 37.18 12.66 -23.85
C ILE A 24 37.28 11.33 -24.60
N ASN A 25 38.46 11.02 -25.17
CA ASN A 25 38.64 9.78 -25.93
C ASN A 25 38.44 8.55 -25.04
N THR A 26 39.02 8.54 -23.84
CA THR A 26 38.81 7.45 -22.87
C THR A 26 37.33 7.28 -22.54
N LEU A 27 36.60 8.37 -22.29
CA LEU A 27 35.16 8.31 -22.04
C LEU A 27 34.42 7.75 -23.25
N HIS A 28 34.71 8.21 -24.47
CA HIS A 28 34.05 7.74 -25.68
C HIS A 28 34.26 6.24 -25.96
N TYR A 29 35.46 5.70 -25.70
CA TYR A 29 35.74 4.27 -25.87
C TYR A 29 34.91 3.38 -24.95
N ALA A 30 34.46 3.89 -23.79
CA ALA A 30 33.63 3.15 -22.85
C ALA A 30 32.12 3.17 -23.20
N LEU A 31 31.72 3.89 -24.26
CA LEU A 31 30.30 4.09 -24.58
C LEU A 31 29.82 3.17 -25.70
N THR A 32 28.58 2.72 -25.58
CA THR A 32 27.85 2.12 -26.70
C THR A 32 27.60 3.19 -27.78
N PRO A 33 27.47 2.80 -29.06
CA PRO A 33 27.19 3.76 -30.16
C PRO A 33 25.99 4.67 -29.88
N THR A 34 24.94 4.14 -29.25
CA THR A 34 23.74 4.89 -28.84
C THR A 34 24.02 5.97 -27.80
N LYS A 35 24.91 5.74 -26.84
CA LYS A 35 25.30 6.72 -25.82
C LYS A 35 26.33 7.71 -26.36
N PHE A 36 27.26 7.24 -27.19
CA PHE A 36 28.24 8.07 -27.89
C PHE A 36 27.54 9.17 -28.70
N ASN A 37 26.54 8.82 -29.51
CA ASN A 37 25.79 9.80 -30.32
C ASN A 37 25.12 10.92 -29.49
N LYS A 38 24.82 10.65 -28.21
CA LYS A 38 24.23 11.65 -27.31
C LYS A 38 25.27 12.64 -26.76
N VAL A 39 26.56 12.28 -26.72
CA VAL A 39 27.64 13.08 -26.11
C VAL A 39 28.70 13.53 -27.12
N SER A 40 28.64 13.10 -28.38
CA SER A 40 29.64 13.37 -29.42
C SER A 40 29.86 14.85 -29.73
N SER A 41 28.88 15.73 -29.45
CA SER A 41 29.00 17.18 -29.61
C SER A 41 29.64 17.91 -28.43
N CYS A 42 29.96 17.21 -27.33
CA CYS A 42 30.60 17.81 -26.15
C CYS A 42 32.08 18.09 -26.43
N THR A 43 32.56 19.28 -26.07
CA THR A 43 33.93 19.74 -26.34
C THR A 43 34.87 19.57 -25.15
N THR A 44 34.32 19.29 -23.97
CA THR A 44 35.09 19.05 -22.74
C THR A 44 34.73 17.72 -22.10
N ALA A 45 35.70 17.06 -21.48
CA ALA A 45 35.48 15.83 -20.73
C ALA A 45 34.43 16.03 -19.61
N LYS A 46 34.41 17.23 -19.01
CA LYS A 46 33.39 17.62 -18.03
C LYS A 46 31.98 17.60 -18.64
N GLN A 47 31.78 18.18 -19.82
CA GLN A 47 30.47 18.14 -20.49
C GLN A 47 30.05 16.72 -20.85
N VAL A 48 30.97 15.87 -21.34
CA VAL A 48 30.70 14.45 -21.60
C VAL A 48 30.25 13.78 -20.31
N TRP A 49 31.01 13.94 -19.22
CA TRP A 49 30.69 13.38 -17.91
C TRP A 49 29.34 13.85 -17.36
N ASP A 50 29.09 15.16 -17.35
CA ASP A 50 27.84 15.75 -16.86
C ASP A 50 26.63 15.24 -17.66
N LYS A 51 26.78 15.08 -18.99
CA LYS A 51 25.71 14.55 -19.85
C LYS A 51 25.50 13.05 -19.65
N LEU A 52 26.58 12.28 -19.46
CA LEU A 52 26.49 10.86 -19.10
C LEU A 52 25.78 10.67 -17.75
N ARG A 53 26.12 11.49 -16.75
CA ARG A 53 25.41 11.51 -15.47
C ARG A 53 23.91 11.75 -15.67
N ILE A 54 23.53 12.74 -16.48
CA ILE A 54 22.11 12.99 -16.78
C ILE A 54 21.44 11.81 -17.50
N ILE A 55 22.13 11.18 -18.46
CA ILE A 55 21.59 10.02 -19.20
C ILE A 55 21.35 8.82 -18.27
N HIS A 56 22.21 8.64 -17.27
CA HIS A 56 22.17 7.48 -16.38
C HIS A 56 21.31 7.70 -15.12
N GLU A 57 21.44 8.86 -14.48
CA GLU A 57 20.79 9.17 -13.19
C GLU A 57 19.57 10.09 -13.34
N GLY A 58 19.39 10.70 -14.52
CA GLY A 58 18.45 11.79 -14.73
C GLY A 58 19.04 13.16 -14.35
N THR A 59 18.27 14.23 -14.58
CA THR A 59 18.66 15.57 -14.10
C THR A 59 18.42 15.69 -12.59
N SER A 60 19.19 16.56 -11.92
CA SER A 60 18.95 16.89 -10.51
C SER A 60 17.50 17.32 -10.26
N GLN A 61 16.93 18.10 -11.18
CA GLN A 61 15.53 18.52 -11.11
C GLN A 61 14.55 17.34 -11.15
N VAL A 62 14.76 16.35 -12.03
CA VAL A 62 13.90 15.15 -12.06
C VAL A 62 14.03 14.35 -10.76
N LYS A 63 15.26 14.25 -10.21
CA LYS A 63 15.49 13.59 -8.93
C LYS A 63 14.77 14.30 -7.78
N GLU A 64 14.90 15.62 -7.70
CA GLU A 64 14.20 16.46 -6.70
C GLU A 64 12.68 16.34 -6.82
N SER A 65 12.13 16.39 -8.03
CA SER A 65 10.70 16.20 -8.26
C SER A 65 10.21 14.81 -7.82
N LYS A 66 10.98 13.75 -8.08
CA LYS A 66 10.67 12.39 -7.60
C LYS A 66 10.70 12.31 -6.07
N ILE A 67 11.69 12.92 -5.42
CA ILE A 67 11.79 12.98 -3.96
C ILE A 67 10.60 13.73 -3.38
N ALA A 68 10.23 14.88 -3.95
CA ALA A 68 9.09 15.67 -3.50
C ALA A 68 7.77 14.88 -3.62
N PHE A 69 7.54 14.24 -4.77
CA PHE A 69 6.37 13.39 -5.00
C PHE A 69 6.28 12.22 -4.02
N LEU A 70 7.39 11.48 -3.81
CA LEU A 70 7.42 10.38 -2.87
C LEU A 70 7.28 10.83 -1.41
N THR A 71 7.87 11.98 -1.06
CA THR A 71 7.70 12.59 0.27
C THR A 71 6.24 12.92 0.52
N HIS A 72 5.56 13.52 -0.46
CA HIS A 72 4.14 13.80 -0.38
C HIS A 72 3.29 12.52 -0.22
N ASN A 73 3.57 11.49 -1.03
CA ASN A 73 2.86 10.21 -0.92
C ASN A 73 3.08 9.53 0.44
N TYR A 74 4.30 9.61 0.98
CA TYR A 74 4.62 9.12 2.33
C TYR A 74 3.85 9.90 3.40
N GLU A 75 3.77 11.22 3.28
CA GLU A 75 3.08 12.07 4.25
C GLU A 75 1.56 11.89 4.24
N MET A 76 0.99 11.71 3.05
CA MET A 76 -0.44 11.48 2.84
C MET A 76 -0.84 10.01 2.94
N PHE A 77 0.13 9.11 3.16
CA PHE A 77 -0.10 7.68 3.15
C PHE A 77 -1.17 7.27 4.17
N LYS A 78 -2.18 6.55 3.67
CA LYS A 78 -3.26 5.97 4.47
C LYS A 78 -3.57 4.56 3.95
N MET A 79 -4.06 3.74 4.86
CA MET A 79 -4.64 2.45 4.53
C MET A 79 -5.97 2.66 3.80
N GLU A 80 -6.13 2.02 2.65
CA GLU A 80 -7.31 2.15 1.81
C GLU A 80 -8.49 1.33 2.37
N PRO A 81 -9.74 1.67 2.03
CA PRO A 81 -10.91 0.87 2.41
C PRO A 81 -10.84 -0.53 1.77
N GLY A 82 -11.02 -1.57 2.59
CA GLY A 82 -10.99 -2.97 2.12
C GLY A 82 -9.59 -3.52 1.83
N GLU A 83 -8.54 -2.70 1.97
CA GLU A 83 -7.16 -3.14 1.90
C GLU A 83 -6.80 -3.99 3.13
N ASP A 84 -6.01 -5.05 2.92
CA ASP A 84 -5.39 -5.84 3.99
C ASP A 84 -4.05 -5.22 4.44
N ILE A 85 -3.58 -5.64 5.62
CA ILE A 85 -2.35 -5.13 6.23
C ILE A 85 -1.12 -5.44 5.37
N THR A 86 -1.06 -6.61 4.72
CA THR A 86 0.11 -7.00 3.91
C THR A 86 0.26 -6.08 2.71
N SER A 87 -0.82 -5.86 1.96
CA SER A 87 -0.89 -4.96 0.83
C SER A 87 -0.54 -3.52 1.22
N MET A 88 -1.02 -3.08 2.38
CA MET A 88 -0.69 -1.75 2.91
C MET A 88 0.80 -1.64 3.24
N LEU A 89 1.38 -2.63 3.91
CA LEU A 89 2.80 -2.67 4.27
C LEU A 89 3.71 -2.69 3.03
N ASP A 90 3.33 -3.43 1.98
CA ASP A 90 4.08 -3.47 0.72
C ASP A 90 4.12 -2.10 0.04
N ARG A 91 2.97 -1.42 -0.06
CA ARG A 91 2.92 -0.05 -0.62
C ARG A 91 3.76 0.91 0.21
N PHE A 92 3.65 0.84 1.53
CA PHE A 92 4.37 1.71 2.44
C PHE A 92 5.89 1.52 2.33
N THR A 93 6.35 0.27 2.36
CA THR A 93 7.76 -0.13 2.25
C THR A 93 8.34 0.23 0.89
N ASN A 94 7.56 0.10 -0.19
CA ASN A 94 7.98 0.54 -1.51
C ASN A 94 8.27 2.05 -1.56
N ILE A 95 7.49 2.88 -0.86
CA ILE A 95 7.71 4.33 -0.80
C ILE A 95 8.99 4.65 -0.02
N THR A 96 9.17 4.06 1.18
CA THR A 96 10.34 4.31 2.03
C THR A 96 11.63 3.83 1.37
N ASN A 97 11.60 2.66 0.71
CA ASN A 97 12.74 2.12 -0.05
C ASN A 97 13.12 3.02 -1.23
N LYS A 98 12.15 3.51 -2.00
CA LYS A 98 12.41 4.46 -3.10
C LYS A 98 13.02 5.77 -2.61
N LEU A 99 12.56 6.30 -1.47
CA LEU A 99 13.16 7.49 -0.85
C LEU A 99 14.60 7.24 -0.41
N SER A 100 14.86 6.09 0.22
CA SER A 100 16.22 5.66 0.61
C SER A 100 17.16 5.56 -0.59
N GLN A 101 16.72 4.92 -1.68
CA GLN A 101 17.48 4.80 -2.94
C GLN A 101 17.80 6.15 -3.59
N LEU A 102 16.96 7.16 -3.38
CA LEU A 102 17.21 8.52 -3.88
C LEU A 102 18.11 9.35 -2.96
N GLY A 103 18.59 8.78 -1.86
CA GLY A 103 19.47 9.44 -0.89
C GLY A 103 18.73 10.20 0.21
N LYS A 104 17.45 9.91 0.45
CA LYS A 104 16.65 10.49 1.53
C LYS A 104 16.12 9.37 2.45
N PRO A 105 16.99 8.67 3.19
CA PRO A 105 16.55 7.64 4.13
C PRO A 105 15.73 8.27 5.25
N ILE A 106 14.65 7.60 5.65
CA ILE A 106 13.80 8.02 6.77
C ILE A 106 14.22 7.20 8.01
N PRO A 107 14.42 7.83 9.17
CA PRO A 107 14.68 7.10 10.40
C PRO A 107 13.56 6.11 10.74
N GLU A 108 13.92 4.92 11.20
CA GLU A 108 12.97 3.83 11.46
C GLU A 108 11.85 4.23 12.42
N HIS A 109 12.16 4.97 13.49
CA HIS A 109 11.15 5.47 14.42
C HIS A 109 10.10 6.39 13.77
N GLU A 110 10.47 7.18 12.76
CA GLU A 110 9.52 8.00 11.99
C GLU A 110 8.70 7.14 11.03
N ILE A 111 9.30 6.10 10.43
CA ILE A 111 8.59 5.09 9.64
C ILE A 111 7.50 4.43 10.49
N ILE A 112 7.84 3.96 11.69
CA ILE A 112 6.92 3.33 12.64
C ILE A 112 5.79 4.30 13.02
N LYS A 113 6.12 5.52 13.46
CA LYS A 113 5.10 6.53 13.83
C LYS A 113 4.15 6.82 12.66
N ARG A 114 4.68 6.92 11.43
CA ARG A 114 3.86 7.16 10.24
C ARG A 114 2.96 5.97 9.93
N LEU A 115 3.49 4.74 9.97
CA LEU A 115 2.73 3.51 9.75
C LEU A 115 1.57 3.39 10.73
N LEU A 116 1.81 3.64 12.02
CA LEU A 116 0.76 3.57 13.03
C LEU A 116 -0.31 4.67 12.85
N ARG A 117 0.04 5.82 12.25
CA ARG A 117 -0.90 6.91 11.94
C ARG A 117 -1.70 6.67 10.65
N SER A 118 -1.21 5.82 9.74
CA SER A 118 -1.85 5.55 8.45
C SER A 118 -2.96 4.49 8.54
N LEU A 119 -2.98 3.70 9.61
CA LEU A 119 -4.00 2.68 9.86
C LEU A 119 -5.42 3.26 10.00
N ARG A 120 -6.41 2.44 9.62
CA ARG A 120 -7.84 2.79 9.74
C ARG A 120 -8.26 2.94 11.21
N LYS A 121 -9.33 3.68 11.47
CA LYS A 121 -9.85 3.95 12.84
C LYS A 121 -10.17 2.69 13.65
N ILE A 122 -10.53 1.60 12.98
CA ILE A 122 -10.76 0.27 13.56
C ILE A 122 -9.53 -0.22 14.37
N TRP A 123 -8.32 0.15 13.95
CA TRP A 123 -7.07 -0.26 14.61
C TRP A 123 -6.73 0.55 15.86
N LYS A 124 -7.52 1.60 16.21
CA LYS A 124 -7.22 2.49 17.34
C LYS A 124 -7.06 1.75 18.68
N PRO A 125 -7.92 0.79 19.08
CA PRO A 125 -7.77 0.09 20.35
C PRO A 125 -6.45 -0.67 20.43
N LYS A 126 -6.08 -1.40 19.36
CA LYS A 126 -4.80 -2.12 19.27
C LYS A 126 -3.61 -1.17 19.33
N LEU A 127 -3.69 -0.02 18.65
CA LEU A 127 -2.66 1.02 18.70
C LEU A 127 -2.46 1.58 20.11
N THR A 128 -3.53 1.81 20.86
CA THR A 128 -3.45 2.25 22.26
C THR A 128 -2.75 1.20 23.11
N ALA A 129 -3.14 -0.08 22.99
CA ALA A 129 -2.51 -1.18 23.71
C ALA A 129 -1.00 -1.31 23.40
N ILE A 130 -0.61 -1.17 22.13
CA ILE A 130 0.82 -1.19 21.74
C ILE A 130 1.58 -0.02 22.38
N ARG A 131 1.01 1.19 22.39
CA ARG A 131 1.64 2.38 22.98
C ARG A 131 1.76 2.31 24.50
N GLU A 132 0.82 1.66 25.16
CA GLU A 132 0.83 1.46 26.62
C GLU A 132 1.79 0.35 27.02
N ALA A 133 1.89 -0.73 26.23
CA ALA A 133 2.71 -1.89 26.55
C ALA A 133 4.18 -1.76 26.12
N LYS A 134 4.50 -0.94 25.12
CA LYS A 134 5.84 -0.87 24.52
C LYS A 134 6.29 0.57 24.24
N ASP A 135 7.59 0.82 24.45
CA ASP A 135 8.23 2.06 24.02
C ASP A 135 8.45 2.05 22.50
N LEU A 136 7.80 2.98 21.81
CA LEU A 136 7.90 3.14 20.35
C LEU A 136 9.31 3.52 19.86
N ASN A 137 10.21 3.94 20.76
CA ASN A 137 11.59 4.26 20.42
C ASN A 137 12.51 3.03 20.44
N VAL A 138 12.06 1.92 21.03
CA VAL A 138 12.82 0.66 21.16
C VAL A 138 12.27 -0.43 20.26
N ILE A 139 10.98 -0.35 19.89
CA ILE A 139 10.34 -1.32 19.00
C ILE A 139 10.87 -1.24 17.58
N THR A 140 11.04 -2.40 16.94
CA THR A 140 11.47 -2.47 15.53
C THR A 140 10.28 -2.39 14.60
N LEU A 141 10.53 -2.07 13.32
CA LEU A 141 9.48 -2.12 12.30
C LEU A 141 8.91 -3.53 12.15
N ASP A 142 9.76 -4.56 12.21
CA ASP A 142 9.37 -5.96 12.08
C ASP A 142 8.43 -6.40 13.21
N ASP A 143 8.70 -5.97 14.45
CA ASP A 143 7.81 -6.21 15.58
C ASP A 143 6.41 -5.64 15.32
N ILE A 144 6.33 -4.38 14.85
CA ILE A 144 5.07 -3.72 14.53
C ILE A 144 4.32 -4.46 13.41
N CYS A 145 5.02 -4.84 12.34
CA CYS A 145 4.45 -5.62 11.26
C CYS A 145 3.88 -6.95 11.79
N GLY A 146 4.62 -7.65 12.64
CA GLY A 146 4.17 -8.88 13.29
C GLY A 146 2.89 -8.66 14.11
N PHE A 147 2.85 -7.64 14.97
CA PHE A 147 1.66 -7.34 15.78
C PHE A 147 0.41 -7.03 14.94
N LEU A 148 0.59 -6.31 13.83
CA LEU A 148 -0.51 -5.96 12.93
C LEU A 148 -1.02 -7.20 12.17
N LEU A 149 -0.11 -8.03 11.67
CA LEU A 149 -0.45 -9.26 10.94
C LEU A 149 -1.15 -10.28 11.84
N THR A 150 -0.64 -10.51 13.06
CA THR A 150 -1.29 -11.41 14.03
C THR A 150 -2.71 -10.93 14.34
N HIS A 151 -2.89 -9.63 14.57
CA HIS A 151 -4.21 -9.09 14.87
C HIS A 151 -5.17 -9.13 13.68
N GLU A 152 -4.67 -8.99 12.45
CA GLU A 152 -5.51 -9.18 11.26
C GLU A 152 -6.04 -10.63 11.16
N LEU A 153 -5.20 -11.61 11.48
CA LEU A 153 -5.63 -13.02 11.50
C LEU A 153 -6.71 -13.26 12.57
N GLU A 154 -6.53 -12.72 13.78
CA GLU A 154 -7.52 -12.79 14.86
C GLU A 154 -8.87 -12.19 14.42
N LEU A 155 -8.86 -11.00 13.80
CA LEU A 155 -10.08 -10.34 13.32
C LEU A 155 -10.78 -11.14 12.22
N LYS A 156 -10.02 -11.76 11.31
CA LYS A 156 -10.58 -12.62 10.26
C LYS A 156 -11.24 -13.87 10.84
N GLU A 157 -10.65 -14.47 11.88
CA GLU A 157 -11.25 -15.61 12.57
C GLU A 157 -12.55 -15.25 13.30
N GLU A 158 -12.58 -14.09 13.98
CA GLU A 158 -13.79 -13.58 14.63
C GLU A 158 -14.89 -13.28 13.62
N GLU A 159 -14.57 -12.59 12.51
CA GLU A 159 -15.55 -12.32 11.45
C GLU A 159 -16.15 -13.61 10.85
N GLU A 160 -15.33 -14.64 10.65
CA GLU A 160 -15.81 -15.93 10.14
C GLU A 160 -16.68 -16.66 11.17
N LYS A 161 -16.36 -16.55 12.46
CA LYS A 161 -17.19 -17.10 13.53
C LYS A 161 -18.54 -16.40 13.60
N ASP A 162 -18.55 -15.07 13.57
CA ASP A 162 -19.77 -14.26 13.58
C ASP A 162 -20.67 -14.55 12.37
N LYS A 163 -20.07 -14.72 11.17
CA LYS A 163 -20.82 -15.13 9.97
C LYS A 163 -21.46 -16.51 10.12
N ARG A 164 -20.75 -17.48 10.73
CA ARG A 164 -21.29 -18.83 11.00
C ARG A 164 -22.46 -18.75 11.98
N GLU A 165 -22.30 -18.04 13.10
CA GLU A 165 -23.36 -17.84 14.09
C GLU A 165 -24.57 -17.11 13.52
N ALA A 166 -24.36 -16.08 12.69
CA ALA A 166 -25.44 -15.36 12.02
C ALA A 166 -26.19 -16.25 11.02
N LYS A 167 -25.46 -17.10 10.28
CA LYS A 167 -26.06 -18.06 9.33
C LYS A 167 -26.89 -19.12 10.07
N GLU A 168 -26.41 -19.58 11.21
CA GLU A 168 -27.09 -20.58 12.05
C GLU A 168 -28.33 -19.99 12.73
N LYS A 169 -28.25 -18.76 13.26
CA LYS A 169 -29.41 -18.02 13.78
C LYS A 169 -30.47 -17.82 12.70
N LYS A 170 -30.09 -17.44 11.47
CA LYS A 170 -31.02 -17.29 10.33
C LYS A 170 -31.70 -18.62 9.96
N LYS A 171 -30.96 -19.72 9.93
CA LYS A 171 -31.52 -21.06 9.68
C LYS A 171 -32.51 -21.46 10.78
N ASN A 172 -32.16 -21.24 12.04
CA ASN A 172 -33.01 -21.58 13.18
C ASN A 172 -34.31 -20.76 13.20
N ILE A 173 -34.26 -19.49 12.78
CA ILE A 173 -35.47 -18.66 12.63
C ILE A 173 -36.34 -19.21 11.49
N ALA A 174 -35.76 -19.50 10.32
CA ALA A 174 -36.51 -20.04 9.19
C ALA A 174 -37.19 -21.38 9.55
N LEU A 175 -36.48 -22.28 10.24
CA LEU A 175 -37.03 -23.57 10.69
C LEU A 175 -38.20 -23.37 11.67
N LYS A 176 -38.08 -22.44 12.62
CA LYS A 176 -39.17 -22.14 13.56
C LYS A 176 -40.41 -21.56 12.87
N VAL A 177 -40.22 -20.73 11.84
CA VAL A 177 -41.34 -20.17 11.06
C VAL A 177 -42.06 -21.28 10.31
N SER A 178 -41.33 -22.19 9.65
CA SER A 178 -41.96 -23.31 8.93
C SER A 178 -42.72 -24.26 9.85
N ILE A 179 -42.21 -24.52 11.06
CA ILE A 179 -42.93 -25.34 12.06
C ILE A 179 -44.22 -24.64 12.51
N LEU A 180 -44.21 -23.33 12.74
CA LEU A 180 -45.40 -22.58 13.13
C LEU A 180 -46.45 -22.52 12.00
N GLU A 181 -46.02 -22.45 10.74
CA GLU A 181 -46.90 -22.52 9.57
C GLU A 181 -47.58 -23.91 9.48
N GLU A 182 -46.82 -24.99 9.65
CA GLU A 182 -47.38 -26.35 9.69
C GLU A 182 -48.31 -26.59 10.90
N GLU A 183 -47.98 -26.05 12.08
CA GLU A 183 -48.86 -26.12 13.26
C GLU A 183 -50.17 -25.34 13.06
N LEU A 184 -50.10 -24.16 12.41
CA LEU A 184 -51.29 -23.35 12.13
C LEU A 184 -52.21 -24.03 11.09
N ASP A 185 -51.62 -24.63 10.05
CA ASP A 185 -52.36 -25.37 9.03
C ASP A 185 -53.02 -26.65 9.61
N ASN A 186 -52.35 -27.33 10.54
CA ASN A 186 -52.91 -28.49 11.24
C ASN A 186 -54.08 -28.11 12.17
N LEU A 187 -54.02 -26.97 12.86
CA LEU A 187 -55.14 -26.50 13.69
C LEU A 187 -56.36 -26.09 12.86
N SER A 188 -56.16 -25.58 11.63
CA SER A 188 -57.26 -25.15 10.75
C SER A 188 -58.13 -26.31 10.27
N CYS A 189 -57.61 -27.54 10.21
CA CYS A 189 -58.36 -28.70 9.71
C CYS A 189 -59.31 -29.28 10.79
N ASP A 190 -58.92 -29.23 12.07
CA ASP A 190 -59.70 -29.80 13.17
C ASP A 190 -60.93 -28.95 13.57
N VAL A 191 -60.85 -27.61 13.45
CA VAL A 191 -62.00 -26.74 13.79
C VAL A 191 -63.17 -26.88 12.81
N ASP A 192 -62.91 -27.17 11.53
CA ASP A 192 -63.96 -27.36 10.53
C ASP A 192 -64.77 -28.64 10.79
N GLU A 193 -64.13 -29.71 11.27
CA GLU A 193 -64.79 -30.98 11.59
C GLU A 193 -65.60 -30.89 12.90
N GLU A 194 -65.10 -30.21 13.93
CA GLU A 194 -65.84 -29.87 15.16
C GLU A 194 -67.08 -28.99 14.86
N LEU A 195 -66.93 -27.94 14.05
CA LEU A 195 -68.03 -27.04 13.69
C LEU A 195 -69.11 -27.76 12.86
N ALA A 196 -68.70 -28.66 11.96
CA ALA A 196 -69.62 -29.50 11.19
C ALA A 196 -70.39 -30.50 12.09
N MET A 197 -69.75 -31.08 13.11
CA MET A 197 -70.42 -31.93 14.09
C MET A 197 -71.44 -31.16 14.94
N VAL A 198 -71.10 -29.94 15.37
CA VAL A 198 -72.01 -29.05 16.12
C VAL A 198 -73.20 -28.64 15.26
N ALA A 199 -72.97 -28.22 14.01
CA ALA A 199 -74.03 -27.84 13.08
C ALA A 199 -75.01 -28.99 12.78
N ARG A 200 -74.50 -30.23 12.63
CA ARG A 200 -75.33 -31.43 12.43
C ARG A 200 -76.19 -31.75 13.65
N LYS A 201 -75.65 -31.61 14.87
CA LYS A 201 -76.43 -31.77 16.12
C LYS A 201 -77.51 -30.69 16.26
N PHE A 202 -77.18 -29.44 15.93
CA PHE A 202 -78.11 -28.32 16.00
C PHE A 202 -79.28 -28.48 14.99
N LYS A 203 -78.98 -28.93 13.77
CA LYS A 203 -79.99 -29.20 12.75
C LYS A 203 -80.94 -30.34 13.12
N LYS A 204 -80.46 -31.34 13.89
CA LYS A 204 -81.27 -32.44 14.42
C LYS A 204 -82.20 -32.04 15.57
N LEU A 205 -81.91 -30.92 16.24
CA LEU A 205 -82.70 -30.40 17.35
C LEU A 205 -83.84 -29.48 16.88
N MET A 206 -83.66 -28.86 15.69
CA MET A 206 -84.55 -27.84 15.14
C MET A 206 -85.49 -28.37 14.04
N GLY A 207 -85.49 -29.67 13.78
CA GLY A 207 -86.43 -30.36 12.87
C GLY A 207 -87.06 -31.53 13.58
#